data_AF-A0A2E6AI24-F1
#
_entry.id   AF-A0A2E6AI24-F1
#
_cell.length_a   1.000
_cell.length_b   1.000
_cell.length_c   1.000
_cell.angle_alpha   90.00
_cell.angle_beta   90.00
_cell.angle_gamma   90.00
#
_symmetry.space_group_name_H-M   'P 1'
#
loop_
_entity.id
_entity.type
_entity.pdbx_description
1 polymer ?
#
loop_
_entity_poly.entity_id
_entity_poly.type
_entity_poly.pdbx_seq_one_letter_code
_entity_poly.pdbx_strand_id
1 'polypeptide(L)' 'MDVGESRDFCQDYVDYLVREFVVDYNETRPHANRNHRPLKDQSAMPEWETIRLEEVVCRERLGGVIKSMHRRAA' A
#
# COMPACT_ATOMS: atom_id res chain seq x y z
N MET A 1 2.65 -41.73 -8.77
CA MET A 1 2.42 -41.13 -7.45
C MET A 1 3.03 -39.75 -7.52
N ASP A 2 2.20 -38.73 -7.65
CA ASP A 2 2.65 -37.34 -7.64
C ASP A 2 2.99 -37.00 -6.19
N VAL A 3 4.28 -36.87 -5.89
CA VAL A 3 4.73 -36.45 -4.56
C VAL A 3 4.53 -34.95 -4.52
N GLY A 4 3.30 -34.53 -4.20
CA GLY A 4 2.94 -33.13 -4.02
C GLY A 4 3.92 -32.49 -3.06
N GLU A 5 4.65 -31.50 -3.56
CA GLU A 5 5.68 -30.76 -2.84
C GLU A 5 5.05 -30.12 -1.59
N SER A 6 5.42 -30.60 -0.40
CA SER A 6 4.98 -30.01 0.86
C SER A 6 5.60 -28.63 0.98
N ARG A 7 4.80 -27.57 0.80
CA ARG A 7 5.27 -26.20 1.00
C ARG A 7 5.64 -25.98 2.47
N ASP A 8 6.72 -25.23 2.68
CA ASP A 8 7.14 -24.80 4.02
C ASP A 8 6.13 -23.80 4.57
N PHE A 9 5.78 -23.92 5.86
CA PHE A 9 4.86 -23.02 6.55
C PHE A 9 5.31 -21.56 6.42
N CYS A 10 6.62 -21.31 6.47
CA CYS A 10 7.15 -19.96 6.31
C CYS A 10 6.81 -19.38 4.94
N GLN A 11 6.91 -20.19 3.88
CA GLN A 11 6.59 -19.77 2.52
C GLN A 11 5.10 -19.50 2.36
N ASP A 12 4.24 -20.38 2.88
CA ASP A 12 2.78 -20.18 2.81
C ASP A 12 2.34 -18.93 3.57
N TYR A 13 2.95 -18.66 4.72
CA TYR A 13 2.65 -17.45 5.47
C TYR A 13 3.14 -16.18 4.75
N VAL A 14 4.33 -16.21 4.15
CA VAL A 14 4.82 -15.08 3.33
C VAL A 14 3.94 -14.86 2.11
N ASP A 15 3.55 -15.92 1.39
CA ASP A 15 2.65 -15.85 0.24
C ASP A 15 1.31 -15.21 0.64
N TYR A 16 0.78 -15.57 1.82
CA TYR A 16 -0.42 -14.96 2.38
C TYR A 16 -0.24 -13.46 2.66
N LEU A 17 0.84 -13.06 3.33
CA LEU A 17 1.11 -11.65 3.63
C LEU A 17 1.26 -10.81 2.35
N VAL A 18 1.96 -11.34 1.34
CA VAL A 18 2.13 -10.66 0.05
C VAL A 18 0.79 -10.49 -0.65
N ARG A 19 -0.06 -11.53 -0.65
CA ARG A 19 -1.40 -11.46 -1.23
C ARG A 19 -2.25 -10.40 -0.55
N GLU A 20 -2.33 -10.39 0.78
CA GLU A 20 -3.09 -9.40 1.54
C GLU A 20 -2.56 -7.98 1.30
N PHE A 21 -1.24 -7.81 1.25
CA PHE A 21 -0.61 -6.53 0.94
C PHE A 21 -0.98 -6.03 -0.46
N VAL A 22 -0.94 -6.88 -1.48
CA VAL A 22 -1.27 -6.49 -2.87
C VAL A 22 -2.73 -6.04 -2.96
N VAL A 23 -3.65 -6.76 -2.31
CA VAL A 23 -5.06 -6.34 -2.26
C VAL A 23 -5.19 -4.98 -1.56
N ASP A 24 -4.64 -4.82 -0.35
CA ASP A 24 -4.71 -3.57 0.42
C ASP A 24 -4.11 -2.39 -0.35
N TYR A 25 -2.94 -2.59 -0.96
CA TYR A 25 -2.26 -1.56 -1.74
C TYR A 25 -3.10 -1.11 -2.93
N ASN A 26 -3.65 -2.05 -3.70
CA ASN A 26 -4.43 -1.74 -4.89
C ASN A 26 -5.78 -1.07 -4.55
N GLU A 27 -6.43 -1.46 -3.44
CA GLU A 27 -7.68 -0.86 -2.99
C GLU A 27 -7.48 0.54 -2.37
N THR A 28 -6.41 0.75 -1.62
CA THR A 28 -6.16 2.01 -0.90
C THR A 28 -5.39 3.03 -1.72
N ARG A 29 -4.60 2.57 -2.69
CA ARG A 29 -3.89 3.40 -3.66
C ARG A 29 -4.20 2.95 -5.08
N PRO A 30 -5.46 3.10 -5.54
CA PRO A 30 -5.79 2.90 -6.95
C PRO A 30 -5.08 3.98 -7.76
N HIS A 31 -3.83 3.72 -8.14
CA HIS A 31 -2.90 4.59 -8.86
C HIS A 31 -3.18 6.08 -8.68
N ALA A 32 -2.85 6.59 -7.49
CA ALA A 32 -2.66 8.02 -7.26
C ALA A 32 -1.40 8.49 -8.01
N ASN A 33 -1.41 8.45 -9.34
CA ASN A 33 -0.38 9.11 -10.12
C ASN A 33 -0.83 10.55 -10.34
N ARG A 34 -0.11 11.47 -9.71
CA ARG A 34 -0.09 12.92 -10.00
C ARG A 34 -1.47 13.54 -10.31
N ASN A 35 -2.38 13.54 -9.33
CA ASN A 35 -3.73 14.13 -9.48
C ASN A 35 -4.56 13.56 -10.63
N HIS A 36 -4.39 12.28 -10.99
CA HIS A 36 -5.02 11.64 -12.15
C HIS A 36 -4.68 12.33 -13.50
N ARG A 37 -3.56 13.07 -13.58
CA ARG A 37 -3.19 13.79 -14.80
C ARG A 37 -2.31 12.90 -15.71
N PRO A 38 -2.54 12.92 -17.04
CA PRO A 38 -1.63 12.30 -17.99
C PRO A 38 -0.20 12.84 -17.83
N LEU A 39 0.83 12.02 -18.10
CA LEU A 39 2.26 12.36 -17.97
C LEU A 39 2.70 13.70 -18.62
N LYS A 40 1.89 14.27 -19.52
CA LYS A 40 2.13 15.51 -20.25
C LYS A 40 1.83 16.79 -19.45
N ASP A 41 1.03 16.73 -18.40
CA ASP A 41 0.80 17.89 -17.54
C ASP A 41 1.83 17.90 -16.41
N GLN A 42 2.95 18.57 -16.67
CA GLN A 42 4.06 18.71 -15.74
C GLN A 42 4.13 20.11 -15.12
N SER A 43 2.98 20.77 -14.90
CA SER A 43 2.96 21.97 -14.05
C SER A 43 3.77 21.70 -12.77
N ALA A 44 4.56 22.69 -12.35
CA ALA A 44 5.45 22.57 -11.21
C ALA A 44 4.64 22.04 -10.02
N MET A 45 5.11 20.95 -9.42
CA MET A 45 4.50 20.50 -8.18
C MET A 45 4.53 21.69 -7.21
N PRO A 46 3.40 22.04 -6.58
CA PRO A 46 3.42 23.10 -5.58
C PRO A 46 4.48 22.76 -4.53
N GLU A 47 5.15 23.79 -4.00
CA GLU A 47 6.04 23.62 -2.87
C GLU A 47 5.29 22.83 -1.80
N TRP A 48 5.87 21.73 -1.37
CA TRP A 48 5.24 20.82 -0.44
C TRP A 48 4.92 21.58 0.84
N GLU A 49 3.66 21.54 1.28
CA GLU A 49 3.36 21.87 2.67
C GLU A 49 4.03 20.82 3.56
N THR A 50 4.75 21.25 4.60
CA THR A 50 5.19 20.34 5.66
C THR A 50 3.95 19.66 6.24
N ILE A 51 3.77 18.37 5.95
CA ILE A 51 2.67 17.57 6.52
C ILE A 51 2.95 17.43 8.01
N ARG A 52 2.00 17.84 8.84
CA ARG A 52 2.15 17.68 10.28
C ARG A 52 1.81 16.24 10.67
N LEU A 53 2.45 15.72 11.73
CA LEU A 53 2.25 14.32 12.12
C LEU A 53 0.78 14.03 12.50
N GLU A 54 0.09 15.03 13.07
CA GLU A 54 -1.34 14.94 13.42
C GLU A 54 -2.26 14.76 12.20
N GLU A 55 -1.77 15.11 11.01
CA GLU A 55 -2.48 14.97 9.74
C GLU A 55 -2.28 13.59 9.11
N VAL A 56 -1.44 12.73 9.71
CA VAL A 56 -1.17 11.38 9.20
C VAL A 56 -2.02 10.36 9.97
N VAL A 57 -2.82 9.60 9.24
CA VAL A 57 -3.58 8.46 9.76
C VAL A 57 -2.85 7.18 9.42
N CYS A 58 -2.55 6.37 10.42
CA CYS A 58 -2.08 5.00 10.26
C CYS A 58 -3.28 4.05 10.29
N ARG A 59 -3.42 3.21 9.26
CA ARG A 59 -4.35 2.08 9.23
C ARG A 59 -3.56 0.79 9.37
N GLU A 60 -4.10 -0.14 10.13
CA GLU A 60 -3.45 -1.42 10.42
C GLU A 60 -4.33 -2.59 10.00
N ARG A 61 -3.71 -3.64 9.45
CA ARG A 61 -4.32 -4.94 9.11
C ARG A 61 -3.46 -6.07 9.64
N LEU A 62 -4.05 -7.25 9.77
CA LEU A 62 -3.39 -8.47 10.26
C LEU A 62 -2.66 -8.25 11.59
N GLY A 63 -3.32 -7.62 12.56
CA GLY A 63 -2.73 -7.34 13.87
C GLY A 63 -1.54 -6.36 13.83
N GLY A 64 -1.46 -5.51 12.80
CA GLY A 64 -0.40 -4.52 12.65
C GLY A 64 0.80 -4.97 11.81
N VAL A 65 0.75 -6.18 11.25
CA VAL A 65 1.77 -6.66 10.30
C VAL A 65 1.77 -5.82 9.02
N ILE A 66 0.58 -5.41 8.57
CA ILE A 66 0.43 -4.50 7.44
C ILE A 66 -0.01 -3.14 7.97
N LYS A 67 0.73 -2.09 7.61
CA LYS A 67 0.41 -0.70 7.97
C LYS A 67 0.40 0.18 6.72
N SER A 68 -0.61 1.03 6.61
CA SER A 68 -0.67 2.04 5.55
C SER A 68 -0.93 3.43 6.14
N MET A 69 -0.08 4.38 5.75
CA MET A 69 -0.18 5.78 6.18
C MET A 69 -0.84 6.61 5.08
N HIS A 70 -1.80 7.44 5.50
CA HIS A 70 -2.57 8.32 4.62
C HIS A 70 -2.64 9.72 5.23
N ARG A 71 -2.62 10.78 4.40
CA ARG A 71 -2.95 12.13 4.88
C ARG A 71 -4.46 12.19 5.15
N ARG A 72 -4.89 12.81 6.25
CA ARG A 72 -6.29 13.20 6.43
C ARG A 72 -6.67 14.09 5.25
N ALA A 73 -7.72 13.72 4.52
CA ALA A 73 -8.32 14.64 3.57
C ALA A 73 -8.79 15.87 4.35
N ALA A 74 -8.42 17.06 3.86
CA ALA A 74 -8.98 18.32 4.34
C ALA A 74 -10.48 18.39 3.99
#